data_AF-A0A351FLL0-F1
#
_entry.id   AF-A0A351FLL0-F1
#
_cell.length_a   1.000
_cell.length_b   1.000
_cell.length_c   1.000
_cell.angle_alpha   90.00
_cell.angle_beta   90.00
_cell.angle_gamma   90.00
#
_symmetry.space_group_name_H-M   'P 1'
#
loop_
_entity.id
_entity.type
_entity.pdbx_description
1 polymer ?
#
loop_
_entity_poly.entity_id
_entity_poly.type
_entity_poly.pdbx_seq_one_letter_code
_entity_poly.pdbx_strand_id
1 'polypeptide(L)'
;MKSMCLCLALMFACIGSSLSAQDKLPAQDNPSAPEAVSAPETASDQASASVREKATLAVQDPATSDSLFGMTQVWEIHLELDSDQWQAMQPPDDVNWDAGAAFQGVMRDATAGKHFHSDKSSRPGLAGYMGVDHQYGMANVTIGDDTVTEVGLRFKGNGTFLVGHETGKFSFKIDFNEYRDEQEYRGLTKVNLNSCVTDPSMLREALSYELFREAGIPAPRIAWAKVYLTVAGEKEREYLGLYELVEQVDKRFLKNRYGSAQGLLVKPSTFGTFRYLGEDWDKYKKGYYPKTKGTEEQQQRLIALSRLIYLASDEE
;
A
#
# COMPACT_ATOMS: atom_id res chain seq x y z
N MET A 1 -3.23 -29.89 20.95
CA MET A 1 -2.64 -30.12 19.61
C MET A 1 -2.13 -28.77 19.09
N LYS A 2 -0.89 -28.73 18.64
CA LYS A 2 -0.09 -27.52 18.42
C LYS A 2 -0.65 -26.63 17.31
N SER A 3 -0.68 -25.33 17.58
CA SER A 3 -1.06 -24.25 16.68
C SER A 3 -0.11 -24.19 15.48
N MET A 4 -0.64 -24.31 14.26
CA MET A 4 0.12 -24.23 13.02
C MET A 4 0.03 -22.78 12.51
N CYS A 5 1.00 -21.96 12.91
CA CYS A 5 1.16 -20.59 12.44
C CYS A 5 1.79 -20.63 11.04
N LEU A 6 0.96 -20.55 10.00
CA LEU A 6 1.44 -20.52 8.61
C LEU A 6 1.86 -19.08 8.25
N CYS A 7 3.14 -18.78 8.44
CA CYS A 7 3.77 -17.57 7.91
C CYS A 7 3.86 -17.68 6.39
N LEU A 8 2.98 -16.96 5.68
CA LEU A 8 3.06 -16.81 4.22
C LEU A 8 4.04 -15.66 3.92
N ALA A 9 5.30 -16.01 3.69
CA ALA A 9 6.30 -15.07 3.19
C ALA A 9 5.90 -14.63 1.77
N LEU A 10 5.59 -13.34 1.58
CA LEU A 10 5.49 -12.74 0.25
C LEU A 10 6.90 -12.57 -0.31
N MET A 11 7.31 -13.42 -1.26
CA MET A 11 8.38 -13.06 -2.19
C MET A 11 7.82 -12.07 -3.22
N PHE A 12 8.37 -10.86 -3.26
CA PHE A 12 8.19 -9.94 -4.37
C PHE A 12 9.39 -10.07 -5.31
N ALA A 13 9.17 -10.64 -6.50
CA ALA A 13 10.14 -10.60 -7.58
C ALA A 13 9.81 -9.40 -8.48
N CYS A 14 10.67 -8.37 -8.47
CA CYS A 14 10.72 -7.38 -9.55
C CYS A 14 11.81 -7.81 -10.53
N ILE A 15 11.42 -8.16 -11.75
CA ILE A 15 12.35 -8.54 -12.82
C ILE A 15 12.81 -7.25 -13.50
N GLY A 16 13.92 -6.68 -13.03
CA GLY A 16 14.60 -5.54 -13.66
C GLY A 16 15.66 -6.03 -14.64
N SER A 17 15.54 -5.62 -15.90
CA SER A 17 16.59 -5.81 -16.91
C SER A 17 17.62 -4.69 -16.75
N SER A 18 18.88 -5.01 -16.47
CA SER A 18 20.00 -4.08 -16.69
C SER A 18 21.07 -4.78 -17.52
N LEU A 19 21.35 -4.21 -18.70
CA LEU A 19 22.58 -4.45 -19.45
C LEU A 19 23.35 -3.13 -19.54
N SER A 20 24.65 -3.26 -19.38
CA SER A 20 25.71 -2.28 -19.22
C SER A 20 25.94 -1.33 -20.40
N ALA A 21 26.45 -0.13 -20.09
CA ALA A 21 27.53 0.50 -20.87
C ALA A 21 28.40 1.37 -19.94
N GLN A 22 29.71 1.14 -19.99
CA GLN A 22 30.77 1.90 -19.31
C GLN A 22 31.31 3.03 -20.20
N ASP A 23 31.96 3.98 -19.52
CA ASP A 23 33.08 4.85 -19.94
C ASP A 23 32.83 6.17 -20.70
N LYS A 24 32.93 7.31 -19.98
CA LYS A 24 34.12 8.21 -19.95
C LYS A 24 33.85 9.56 -19.25
N LEU A 25 34.81 10.00 -18.42
CA LEU A 25 35.05 11.35 -17.90
C LEU A 25 36.44 11.81 -18.43
N PRO A 26 36.91 13.08 -18.26
CA PRO A 26 36.24 14.36 -17.98
C PRO A 26 36.77 15.53 -18.88
N ALA A 27 36.21 16.75 -18.74
CA ALA A 27 36.95 18.00 -18.90
C ALA A 27 36.24 19.19 -18.22
N GLN A 28 37.02 20.02 -17.55
CA GLN A 28 36.65 21.25 -16.83
C GLN A 28 36.57 22.46 -17.78
N ASP A 29 35.73 23.45 -17.47
CA ASP A 29 36.10 24.85 -17.17
C ASP A 29 34.91 25.82 -17.27
N ASN A 30 34.77 26.67 -16.25
CA ASN A 30 33.98 27.91 -16.14
C ASN A 30 34.90 29.09 -16.61
N PRO A 31 34.52 30.39 -16.79
CA PRO A 31 33.42 31.11 -16.14
C PRO A 31 32.73 32.29 -16.89
N SER A 32 31.72 32.89 -16.23
CA SER A 32 31.39 34.34 -16.15
C SER A 32 30.15 34.91 -16.89
N ALA A 33 29.22 35.37 -16.05
CA ALA A 33 28.18 36.44 -16.05
C ALA A 33 28.29 37.65 -17.05
N PRO A 34 27.34 38.64 -17.12
CA PRO A 34 26.26 38.97 -16.17
C PRO A 34 24.87 39.47 -16.71
N GLU A 35 23.98 39.61 -15.71
CA GLU A 35 22.76 40.40 -15.49
C GLU A 35 22.20 41.39 -16.52
N ALA A 36 20.85 41.49 -16.56
CA ALA A 36 20.14 42.76 -16.73
C ALA A 36 18.85 42.79 -15.89
N VAL A 37 18.76 43.84 -15.08
CA VAL A 37 17.67 44.25 -14.19
C VAL A 37 16.81 45.30 -14.91
N SER A 38 15.49 45.25 -14.78
CA SER A 38 14.66 46.47 -14.76
C SER A 38 13.27 46.22 -14.16
N ALA A 39 12.94 47.00 -13.14
CA ALA A 39 11.59 47.30 -12.62
C ALA A 39 11.41 48.84 -12.69
N PRO A 40 10.32 49.48 -12.22
CA PRO A 40 8.90 49.08 -12.14
C PRO A 40 7.98 50.14 -12.82
N GLU A 41 6.69 49.86 -13.01
CA GLU A 41 5.66 50.92 -13.12
C GLU A 41 4.37 50.54 -12.37
N THR A 42 3.76 51.58 -11.79
CA THR A 42 2.80 51.59 -10.68
C THR A 42 1.37 51.92 -11.09
N ALA A 43 0.41 51.40 -10.31
CA ALA A 43 -0.97 51.91 -10.04
C ALA A 43 -1.96 51.92 -11.23
N SER A 44 -3.27 51.68 -11.11
CA SER A 44 -4.23 51.29 -10.07
C SER A 44 -5.60 51.21 -10.80
N ASP A 45 -6.43 50.19 -10.58
CA ASP A 45 -7.87 50.37 -10.27
C ASP A 45 -8.66 49.06 -10.14
N GLN A 46 -9.21 48.92 -8.92
CA GLN A 46 -10.50 48.39 -8.48
C GLN A 46 -11.21 47.18 -9.15
N ALA A 47 -11.47 46.21 -8.25
CA ALA A 47 -12.77 45.63 -7.91
C ALA A 47 -13.16 44.22 -8.43
N SER A 48 -13.34 43.35 -7.43
CA SER A 48 -14.27 42.22 -7.34
C SER A 48 -14.13 41.07 -8.36
N ALA A 49 -13.36 40.04 -7.97
CA ALA A 49 -13.68 38.66 -8.30
C ALA A 49 -13.06 37.74 -7.24
N SER A 50 -13.85 36.75 -6.80
CA SER A 50 -13.51 35.78 -5.77
C SER A 50 -12.25 34.97 -6.12
N VAL A 51 -11.21 35.11 -5.31
CA VAL A 51 -10.04 34.22 -5.37
C VAL A 51 -10.33 33.04 -4.45
N ARG A 52 -10.90 31.98 -5.02
CA ARG A 52 -10.66 30.61 -4.54
C ARG A 52 -9.18 30.37 -4.74
N GLU A 53 -8.41 30.47 -3.66
CA GLU A 53 -7.00 30.12 -3.66
C GLU A 53 -6.88 28.63 -3.99
N LYS A 54 -6.56 28.33 -5.25
CA LYS A 54 -6.09 27.01 -5.65
C LYS A 54 -4.75 26.82 -4.95
N ALA A 55 -4.76 26.12 -3.82
CA ALA A 55 -3.56 25.52 -3.26
C ALA A 55 -2.92 24.69 -4.37
N THR A 56 -1.86 25.22 -4.96
CA THR A 56 -1.06 24.53 -5.94
C THR A 56 -0.26 23.51 -5.13
N LEU A 57 -0.68 22.25 -5.17
CA LEU A 57 0.06 21.13 -4.59
C LEU A 57 1.43 21.08 -5.28
N ALA A 58 2.44 21.64 -4.62
CA ALA A 58 3.81 21.52 -5.06
C ALA A 58 4.15 20.02 -5.14
N VAL A 59 4.63 19.57 -6.29
CA VAL A 59 5.21 18.24 -6.46
C VAL A 59 6.34 18.11 -5.43
N GLN A 60 6.10 17.34 -4.37
CA GLN A 60 7.08 17.17 -3.32
C GLN A 60 8.19 16.24 -3.81
N ASP A 61 9.44 16.63 -3.54
CA ASP A 61 10.65 15.87 -3.82
C ASP A 61 10.53 14.45 -3.23
N PRO A 62 10.87 13.34 -3.92
CA PRO A 62 10.89 11.99 -3.34
C PRO A 62 11.66 11.88 -2.00
N ALA A 63 12.63 12.76 -1.73
CA ALA A 63 13.30 12.90 -0.44
C ALA A 63 12.34 13.27 0.72
N THR A 64 11.14 13.76 0.42
CA THR A 64 10.12 14.12 1.42
C THR A 64 9.45 12.91 2.06
N SER A 65 9.35 11.78 1.35
CA SER A 65 8.75 10.56 1.90
C SER A 65 9.64 9.87 2.93
N ASP A 66 10.97 10.04 2.81
CA ASP A 66 11.95 9.45 3.74
C ASP A 66 11.75 9.97 5.16
N SER A 67 11.34 11.24 5.33
CA SER A 67 11.13 11.82 6.65
C SER A 67 10.00 11.15 7.44
N LEU A 68 9.13 10.37 6.79
CA LEU A 68 8.01 9.70 7.43
C LEU A 68 8.42 8.39 8.13
N PHE A 69 9.54 7.80 7.72
CA PHE A 69 9.93 6.45 8.14
C PHE A 69 11.27 6.42 8.89
N GLY A 70 11.36 5.50 9.86
CA GLY A 70 12.54 5.29 10.66
C GLY A 70 12.26 4.32 11.81
N MET A 71 13.17 3.39 12.09
CA MET A 71 12.99 2.34 13.11
C MET A 71 12.79 2.89 14.53
N THR A 72 13.25 4.11 14.80
CA THR A 72 13.12 4.81 16.09
C THR A 72 12.08 5.94 16.05
N GLN A 73 11.45 6.18 14.89
CA GLN A 73 10.46 7.24 14.70
C GLN A 73 9.12 6.79 15.26
N VAL A 74 8.50 7.62 16.12
CA VAL A 74 7.14 7.38 16.63
C VAL A 74 6.28 8.61 16.36
N TRP A 75 5.28 8.44 15.50
CA TRP A 75 4.29 9.47 15.19
C TRP A 75 3.13 9.43 16.17
N GLU A 76 2.55 10.59 16.44
CA GLU A 76 1.15 10.65 16.85
C GLU A 76 0.30 10.79 15.59
N ILE A 77 -0.66 9.88 15.41
CA ILE A 77 -1.58 9.90 14.28
C ILE A 77 -3.00 9.97 14.83
N HIS A 78 -3.74 11.01 14.43
CA HIS A 78 -5.13 11.19 14.80
C HIS A 78 -6.01 11.04 13.56
N LEU A 79 -6.92 10.08 13.62
CA LEU A 79 -7.93 9.81 12.62
C LEU A 79 -9.24 10.45 13.07
N GLU A 80 -9.86 11.27 12.24
CA GLU A 80 -11.12 11.94 12.54
C GLU A 80 -12.09 11.75 11.37
N LEU A 81 -13.30 11.29 11.68
CA LEU A 81 -14.36 11.14 10.69
C LEU A 81 -15.74 11.27 11.32
N ASP A 82 -16.73 11.55 10.47
CA ASP A 82 -18.13 11.60 10.87
C ASP A 82 -18.69 10.19 11.13
N SER A 83 -19.75 10.12 11.95
CA SER A 83 -20.40 8.85 12.34
C SER A 83 -20.92 8.05 11.13
N ASP A 84 -21.47 8.72 10.12
CA ASP A 84 -21.94 8.08 8.89
C ASP A 84 -20.78 7.47 8.09
N GLN A 85 -19.63 8.15 8.05
CA GLN A 85 -18.41 7.64 7.40
C GLN A 85 -17.83 6.44 8.15
N TRP A 86 -17.83 6.49 9.49
CA TRP A 86 -17.43 5.35 10.32
C TRP A 86 -18.36 4.14 10.13
N GLN A 87 -19.66 4.39 10.03
CA GLN A 87 -20.67 3.35 9.75
C GLN A 87 -20.49 2.76 8.35
N ALA A 88 -20.21 3.58 7.34
CA ALA A 88 -19.97 3.13 5.97
C ALA A 88 -18.76 2.19 5.85
N MET A 89 -17.77 2.32 6.74
CA MET A 89 -16.61 1.43 6.81
C MET A 89 -16.90 0.07 7.45
N GLN A 90 -18.00 -0.07 8.20
CA GLN A 90 -18.33 -1.32 8.89
C GLN A 90 -18.59 -2.45 7.89
N PRO A 91 -18.26 -3.70 8.25
CA PRO A 91 -18.63 -4.86 7.43
C PRO A 91 -20.16 -4.92 7.24
N PRO A 92 -20.66 -5.47 6.11
CA PRO A 92 -22.09 -5.67 5.89
C PRO A 92 -22.75 -6.48 7.01
N ASP A 93 -24.03 -6.21 7.27
CA ASP A 93 -24.80 -6.90 8.32
C ASP A 93 -24.97 -8.40 8.06
N ASP A 94 -24.89 -8.83 6.80
CA ASP A 94 -25.03 -10.22 6.36
C ASP A 94 -23.71 -10.99 6.30
N VAL A 95 -22.62 -10.42 6.85
CA VAL A 95 -21.33 -11.11 6.93
C VAL A 95 -21.46 -12.41 7.72
N ASN A 96 -20.99 -13.49 7.10
CA ASN A 96 -20.89 -14.77 7.79
C ASN A 96 -19.61 -14.82 8.62
N TRP A 97 -19.74 -14.59 9.92
CA TRP A 97 -18.64 -14.64 10.90
C TRP A 97 -18.16 -16.05 11.26
N ASP A 98 -18.75 -17.11 10.69
CA ASP A 98 -18.24 -18.47 10.82
C ASP A 98 -16.93 -18.64 10.03
N ALA A 99 -15.82 -18.40 10.73
CA ALA A 99 -14.48 -18.62 10.19
C ALA A 99 -14.28 -20.07 9.71
N GLY A 100 -14.90 -21.05 10.37
CA GLY A 100 -14.83 -22.47 9.98
C GLY A 100 -15.47 -22.73 8.62
N ALA A 101 -16.65 -22.18 8.37
CA ALA A 101 -17.30 -22.23 7.06
C ALA A 101 -16.47 -21.53 5.97
N ALA A 102 -15.88 -20.37 6.28
CA ALA A 102 -14.98 -19.69 5.37
C ALA A 102 -13.75 -20.55 5.04
N PHE A 103 -13.13 -21.18 6.04
CA PHE A 103 -12.00 -22.10 5.85
C PHE A 103 -12.38 -23.33 5.02
N GLN A 104 -13.59 -23.89 5.18
CA GLN A 104 -14.07 -24.96 4.30
C GLN A 104 -14.13 -24.51 2.84
N GLY A 105 -14.59 -23.28 2.58
CA GLY A 105 -14.58 -22.69 1.24
C GLY A 105 -13.17 -22.55 0.66
N VAL A 106 -12.23 -22.05 1.47
CA VAL A 106 -10.81 -21.95 1.13
C VAL A 106 -10.22 -23.32 0.78
N MET A 107 -10.47 -24.34 1.60
CA MET A 107 -9.98 -25.71 1.38
C MET A 107 -10.58 -26.35 0.13
N ARG A 108 -11.86 -26.11 -0.14
CA ARG A 108 -12.54 -26.57 -1.35
C ARG A 108 -11.87 -25.98 -2.61
N ASP A 109 -11.65 -24.67 -2.61
CA ASP A 109 -11.00 -23.99 -3.74
C ASP A 109 -9.54 -24.43 -3.90
N ALA A 110 -8.81 -24.62 -2.80
CA ALA A 110 -7.45 -25.15 -2.83
C ALA A 110 -7.39 -26.55 -3.45
N THR A 111 -8.26 -27.46 -3.01
CA THR A 111 -8.33 -28.85 -3.52
C THR A 111 -8.74 -28.89 -4.99
N ALA A 112 -9.58 -27.94 -5.42
CA ALA A 112 -9.95 -27.78 -6.83
C ALA A 112 -8.89 -27.08 -7.68
N GLY A 113 -7.71 -26.78 -7.13
CA GLY A 113 -6.62 -26.11 -7.86
C GLY A 113 -6.88 -24.63 -8.16
N LYS A 114 -7.85 -23.98 -7.51
CA LYS A 114 -8.15 -22.55 -7.71
C LYS A 114 -7.14 -21.64 -7.00
N HIS A 115 -7.41 -20.34 -7.00
CA HIS A 115 -6.65 -19.33 -6.27
C HIS A 115 -7.27 -19.04 -4.90
N PHE A 116 -6.55 -18.35 -4.02
CA PHE A 116 -7.06 -17.90 -2.72
C PHE A 116 -7.92 -16.64 -2.90
N HIS A 117 -9.02 -16.82 -3.64
CA HIS A 117 -9.90 -15.76 -4.10
C HIS A 117 -11.27 -16.36 -4.44
N SER A 118 -12.23 -16.19 -3.52
CA SER A 118 -13.63 -16.61 -3.70
C SER A 118 -14.23 -16.07 -4.99
N ASP A 119 -14.99 -16.91 -5.70
CA ASP A 119 -15.78 -16.49 -6.87
C ASP A 119 -16.90 -15.48 -6.50
N LYS A 120 -17.26 -15.40 -5.21
CA LYS A 120 -18.30 -14.51 -4.69
C LYS A 120 -17.79 -13.13 -4.27
N SER A 121 -16.50 -12.84 -4.43
CA SER A 121 -15.91 -11.59 -3.96
C SER A 121 -14.97 -10.98 -4.98
N SER A 122 -15.02 -9.66 -5.09
CA SER A 122 -14.07 -8.81 -5.82
C SER A 122 -12.65 -8.93 -5.27
N ARG A 123 -12.52 -9.17 -3.96
CA ARG A 123 -11.24 -9.14 -3.26
C ARG A 123 -10.70 -10.54 -2.94
N PRO A 124 -9.37 -10.70 -2.99
CA PRO A 124 -8.74 -11.93 -2.59
C PRO A 124 -8.70 -12.11 -1.06
N GLY A 125 -8.47 -13.35 -0.64
CA GLY A 125 -8.19 -13.75 0.73
C GLY A 125 -9.42 -14.12 1.58
N LEU A 126 -9.15 -14.55 2.81
CA LEU A 126 -10.14 -15.17 3.71
C LEU A 126 -11.39 -14.31 3.92
N ALA A 127 -11.24 -13.00 4.14
CA ALA A 127 -12.41 -12.17 4.41
C ALA A 127 -13.32 -12.00 3.17
N GLY A 128 -12.79 -12.20 1.95
CA GLY A 128 -13.63 -12.32 0.75
C GLY A 128 -14.48 -13.61 0.72
N TYR A 129 -14.06 -14.68 1.39
CA TYR A 129 -14.91 -15.88 1.60
C TYR A 129 -16.05 -15.63 2.58
N MET A 130 -15.91 -14.61 3.43
CA MET A 130 -16.92 -14.23 4.43
C MET A 130 -17.89 -13.16 3.92
N GLY A 131 -17.74 -12.71 2.67
CA GLY A 131 -18.56 -11.62 2.10
C GLY A 131 -18.11 -10.21 2.49
N VAL A 132 -16.98 -10.07 3.20
CA VAL A 132 -16.47 -8.75 3.59
C VAL A 132 -15.69 -8.15 2.44
N ASP A 133 -16.11 -6.99 1.95
CA ASP A 133 -15.27 -6.08 1.15
C ASP A 133 -15.07 -4.75 1.88
N HIS A 134 -13.81 -4.35 2.06
CA HIS A 134 -13.46 -3.22 2.91
C HIS A 134 -13.76 -1.90 2.21
N GLN A 135 -14.73 -1.15 2.75
CA GLN A 135 -15.17 0.13 2.20
C GLN A 135 -14.36 1.30 2.77
N TYR A 136 -14.22 2.36 1.97
CA TYR A 136 -13.66 3.62 2.42
C TYR A 136 -14.74 4.50 3.06
N GLY A 137 -14.39 5.13 4.17
CA GLY A 137 -15.04 6.32 4.69
C GLY A 137 -14.13 7.53 4.53
N MET A 138 -14.72 8.70 4.31
CA MET A 138 -13.98 9.96 4.26
C MET A 138 -13.55 10.38 5.66
N ALA A 139 -12.29 10.76 5.80
CA ALA A 139 -11.69 11.16 7.06
C ALA A 139 -10.73 12.34 6.89
N ASN A 140 -10.42 13.01 7.99
CA ASN A 140 -9.26 13.85 8.16
C ASN A 140 -8.20 13.06 8.95
N VAL A 141 -6.93 13.19 8.56
CA VAL A 141 -5.83 12.52 9.23
C VAL A 141 -4.76 13.54 9.59
N THR A 142 -4.41 13.59 10.87
CA THR A 142 -3.30 14.40 11.39
C THR A 142 -2.13 13.47 11.70
N ILE A 143 -0.94 13.75 11.16
CA ILE A 143 0.30 13.01 11.40
C ILE A 143 1.32 14.00 11.97
N GLY A 144 1.62 13.88 13.26
CA GLY A 144 2.36 14.93 13.98
C GLY A 144 1.56 16.24 13.96
N ASP A 145 2.14 17.28 13.34
CA ASP A 145 1.50 18.60 13.22
C ASP A 145 0.79 18.81 11.86
N ASP A 146 0.90 17.85 10.94
CA ASP A 146 0.34 17.99 9.59
C ASP A 146 -1.04 17.35 9.48
N THR A 147 -2.06 18.13 9.16
CA THR A 147 -3.41 17.61 8.85
C THR A 147 -3.64 17.51 7.35
N VAL A 148 -4.10 16.35 6.90
CA VAL A 148 -4.55 16.08 5.53
C VAL A 148 -6.04 15.78 5.55
N THR A 149 -6.83 16.61 4.86
CA THR A 149 -8.30 16.49 4.85
C THR A 149 -8.81 15.68 3.67
N GLU A 150 -10.01 15.11 3.82
CA GLU A 150 -10.73 14.37 2.77
C GLU A 150 -9.94 13.18 2.20
N VAL A 151 -9.35 12.39 3.10
CA VAL A 151 -8.64 11.16 2.75
C VAL A 151 -9.56 9.95 2.87
N GLY A 152 -9.24 8.88 2.14
CA GLY A 152 -9.87 7.58 2.30
C GLY A 152 -9.31 6.84 3.50
N LEU A 153 -10.14 6.53 4.49
CA LEU A 153 -9.82 5.62 5.57
C LEU A 153 -10.60 4.32 5.38
N ARG A 154 -9.94 3.16 5.51
CA ARG A 154 -10.63 1.87 5.54
C ARG A 154 -9.94 0.83 6.38
N PHE A 155 -10.69 -0.17 6.81
CA PHE A 155 -10.11 -1.37 7.37
C PHE A 155 -9.26 -2.14 6.35
N LYS A 156 -8.31 -2.91 6.88
CA LYS A 156 -7.42 -3.77 6.12
C LYS A 156 -7.17 -5.07 6.87
N GLY A 157 -6.99 -6.13 6.09
CA GLY A 157 -6.59 -7.43 6.59
C GLY A 157 -7.52 -8.55 6.16
N ASN A 158 -7.04 -9.76 6.39
CA ASN A 158 -7.83 -10.99 6.36
C ASN A 158 -7.94 -11.46 7.82
N GLY A 159 -7.06 -12.35 8.28
CA GLY A 159 -7.05 -12.82 9.67
C GLY A 159 -6.91 -11.68 10.69
N THR A 160 -6.02 -10.70 10.44
CA THR A 160 -5.86 -9.54 11.34
C THR A 160 -7.12 -8.68 11.45
N PHE A 161 -7.98 -8.65 10.43
CA PHE A 161 -9.27 -7.97 10.51
C PHE A 161 -10.26 -8.73 11.42
N LEU A 162 -10.26 -10.06 11.37
CA LEU A 162 -11.10 -10.89 12.24
C LEU A 162 -10.70 -10.73 13.70
N VAL A 163 -9.41 -10.82 14.00
CA VAL A 163 -8.90 -10.57 15.35
C VAL A 163 -9.17 -9.12 15.77
N GLY A 164 -9.04 -8.16 14.84
CA GLY A 164 -9.40 -6.77 15.07
C GLY A 164 -10.88 -6.59 15.43
N HIS A 165 -11.78 -7.35 14.80
CA HIS A 165 -13.22 -7.33 15.10
C HIS A 165 -13.52 -7.83 16.51
N GLU A 166 -12.84 -8.88 16.97
CA GLU A 166 -12.99 -9.41 18.33
C GLU A 166 -12.36 -8.51 19.40
N THR A 167 -11.28 -7.80 19.08
CA THR A 167 -10.47 -7.04 20.06
C THR A 167 -10.69 -5.53 20.02
N GLY A 168 -11.37 -5.01 18.99
CA GLY A 168 -11.49 -3.59 18.69
C GLY A 168 -10.24 -2.95 18.05
N LYS A 169 -9.15 -3.71 17.81
CA LYS A 169 -7.88 -3.18 17.29
C LYS A 169 -7.64 -3.50 15.81
N PHE A 170 -8.28 -2.74 14.93
CA PHE A 170 -8.18 -2.92 13.48
C PHE A 170 -6.91 -2.32 12.89
N SER A 171 -6.43 -2.89 11.77
CA SER A 171 -5.46 -2.25 10.89
C SER A 171 -6.17 -1.34 9.88
N PHE A 172 -5.56 -0.21 9.55
CA PHE A 172 -6.13 0.77 8.63
C PHE A 172 -5.26 0.93 7.37
N LYS A 173 -5.91 1.33 6.29
CA LYS A 173 -5.26 1.96 5.14
C LYS A 173 -5.72 3.40 5.08
N ILE A 174 -4.76 4.30 4.91
CA ILE A 174 -5.00 5.72 4.61
C ILE A 174 -4.66 5.93 3.14
N ASP A 175 -5.58 6.51 2.42
CA ASP A 175 -5.53 6.76 0.99
C ASP A 175 -5.75 8.25 0.74
N PHE A 176 -4.66 9.00 0.67
CA PHE A 176 -4.67 10.45 0.54
C PHE A 176 -5.37 10.92 -0.73
N ASN A 177 -5.50 10.07 -1.75
CA ASN A 177 -6.05 10.43 -3.05
C ASN A 177 -7.35 9.71 -3.41
N GLU A 178 -8.07 9.16 -2.42
CA GLU A 178 -9.34 8.45 -2.64
C GLU A 178 -10.48 9.42 -3.02
N TYR A 179 -10.58 10.57 -2.33
CA TYR A 179 -11.65 11.56 -2.57
C TYR A 179 -11.15 12.84 -3.25
N ARG A 180 -9.84 13.06 -3.28
CA ARG A 180 -9.20 14.15 -4.03
C ARG A 180 -8.15 13.59 -4.97
N ASP A 181 -8.40 13.70 -6.27
CA ASP A 181 -7.43 13.31 -7.29
C ASP A 181 -6.10 14.06 -7.09
N GLU A 182 -5.00 13.35 -7.35
CA GLU A 182 -3.62 13.89 -7.28
C GLU A 182 -3.15 14.36 -5.89
N GLN A 183 -3.96 14.23 -4.84
CA GLN A 183 -3.52 14.56 -3.48
C GLN A 183 -2.44 13.57 -3.00
N GLU A 184 -1.34 14.11 -2.51
CA GLU A 184 -0.22 13.34 -1.97
C GLU A 184 0.18 13.92 -0.61
N TYR A 185 0.64 13.07 0.30
CA TYR A 185 1.27 13.47 1.55
C TYR A 185 2.73 13.03 1.52
N ARG A 186 3.66 13.99 1.55
CA ARG A 186 5.11 13.74 1.49
C ARG A 186 5.50 12.81 0.32
N GLY A 187 4.92 13.04 -0.86
CA GLY A 187 5.16 12.26 -2.09
C GLY A 187 4.53 10.85 -2.11
N LEU A 188 3.66 10.52 -1.15
CA LEU A 188 2.93 9.26 -1.09
C LEU A 188 1.44 9.48 -1.28
N THR A 189 0.78 8.57 -1.99
CA THR A 189 -0.70 8.54 -2.05
C THR A 189 -1.33 7.69 -0.97
N LYS A 190 -0.60 6.72 -0.42
CA LYS A 190 -1.17 5.72 0.49
C LYS A 190 -0.14 5.31 1.53
N VAL A 191 -0.61 5.08 2.75
CA VAL A 191 0.14 4.43 3.84
C VAL A 191 -0.75 3.43 4.56
N ASN A 192 -0.15 2.48 5.30
CA ASN A 192 -0.89 1.49 6.06
C ASN A 192 -0.55 1.62 7.55
N LEU A 193 -1.54 1.46 8.41
CA LEU A 193 -1.37 1.34 9.86
C LEU A 193 -1.66 -0.11 10.24
N ASN A 194 -0.61 -0.89 10.48
CA ASN A 194 -0.75 -2.29 10.88
C ASN A 194 -0.85 -2.37 12.40
N SER A 195 -1.90 -3.02 12.90
CA SER A 195 -2.19 -3.10 14.34
C SER A 195 -1.30 -4.07 15.12
N CYS A 196 -0.59 -4.95 14.39
CA CYS A 196 0.27 -6.01 14.89
C CYS A 196 -0.44 -6.94 15.89
N VAL A 197 -1.77 -7.05 15.81
CA VAL A 197 -2.60 -7.76 16.80
C VAL A 197 -2.26 -9.25 16.93
N THR A 198 -1.64 -9.85 15.90
CA THR A 198 -1.19 -11.24 15.89
C THR A 198 0.30 -11.41 16.19
N ASP A 199 1.03 -10.31 16.42
CA ASP A 199 2.46 -10.30 16.75
C ASP A 199 2.67 -9.72 18.17
N PRO A 200 2.84 -10.57 19.20
CA PRO A 200 3.08 -10.11 20.56
C PRO A 200 4.32 -9.23 20.74
N SER A 201 5.29 -9.32 19.82
CA SER A 201 6.49 -8.47 19.87
C SER A 201 6.30 -7.14 19.14
N MET A 202 5.36 -7.08 18.19
CA MET A 202 5.21 -6.02 17.19
C MET A 202 6.48 -5.75 16.36
N LEU A 203 7.51 -6.60 16.41
CA LEU A 203 8.81 -6.34 15.79
C LEU A 203 9.06 -7.21 14.55
N ARG A 204 8.25 -8.24 14.30
CA ARG A 204 8.58 -9.24 13.27
C ARG A 204 8.53 -8.64 11.87
N GLU A 205 7.47 -7.91 11.55
CA GLU A 205 7.37 -7.23 10.25
C GLU A 205 8.47 -6.17 10.14
N ALA A 206 8.65 -5.38 11.20
CA ALA A 206 9.62 -4.31 11.21
C ALA A 206 11.06 -4.77 10.92
N LEU A 207 11.54 -5.75 11.69
CA LEU A 207 12.88 -6.32 11.54
C LEU A 207 13.03 -7.09 10.22
N SER A 208 11.97 -7.70 9.71
CA SER A 208 12.03 -8.42 8.42
C SER A 208 12.26 -7.45 7.27
N TYR A 209 11.53 -6.33 7.22
CA TYR A 209 11.74 -5.33 6.17
C TYR A 209 13.10 -4.65 6.27
N GLU A 210 13.60 -4.38 7.47
CA GLU A 210 14.95 -3.85 7.66
C GLU A 210 16.00 -4.83 7.16
N LEU A 211 15.92 -6.10 7.57
CA LEU A 211 16.84 -7.15 7.11
C LEU A 211 16.83 -7.28 5.58
N PHE A 212 15.66 -7.22 4.94
CA PHE A 212 15.59 -7.26 3.48
C PHE A 212 16.29 -6.07 2.83
N ARG A 213 16.11 -4.85 3.35
CA ARG A 213 16.80 -3.66 2.83
C ARG A 213 18.31 -3.75 3.02
N GLU A 214 18.78 -4.18 4.19
CA GLU A 214 20.20 -4.43 4.47
C GLU A 214 20.79 -5.48 3.50
N ALA A 215 20.00 -6.47 3.10
CA ALA A 215 20.37 -7.46 2.08
C ALA A 215 20.23 -6.96 0.62
N GLY A 216 19.88 -5.68 0.40
CA GLY A 216 19.69 -5.10 -0.93
C GLY A 216 18.38 -5.49 -1.63
N ILE A 217 17.44 -6.11 -0.92
CA ILE A 217 16.11 -6.48 -1.43
C ILE A 217 15.14 -5.32 -1.15
N PRO A 218 14.53 -4.72 -2.19
CA PRO A 218 13.58 -3.64 -1.98
C PRO A 218 12.37 -4.07 -1.13
N ALA A 219 12.23 -3.46 0.05
CA ALA A 219 11.15 -3.71 0.98
C ALA A 219 10.52 -2.40 1.51
N PRO A 220 9.24 -2.43 1.96
CA PRO A 220 8.56 -1.27 2.53
C PRO A 220 9.30 -0.66 3.73
N ARG A 221 9.44 0.66 3.76
CA ARG A 221 9.89 1.39 4.94
C ARG A 221 8.79 1.43 6.00
N ILE A 222 9.21 1.68 7.24
CA ILE A 222 8.37 1.59 8.42
C ILE A 222 8.73 2.66 9.46
N ALA A 223 7.73 3.06 10.23
CA ALA A 223 7.85 3.84 11.46
C ALA A 223 6.81 3.31 12.45
N TRP A 224 6.77 3.87 13.65
CA TRP A 224 5.76 3.57 14.65
C TRP A 224 4.73 4.69 14.72
N ALA A 225 3.52 4.37 15.14
CA ALA A 225 2.47 5.36 15.35
C ALA A 225 1.63 5.05 16.60
N LYS A 226 1.44 6.04 17.46
CA LYS A 226 0.36 6.07 18.44
C LYS A 226 -0.89 6.56 17.73
N VAL A 227 -1.91 5.71 17.63
CA VAL A 227 -3.11 6.02 16.84
C VAL A 227 -4.26 6.44 17.76
N TYR A 228 -4.87 7.56 17.43
CA TYR A 228 -6.05 8.11 18.08
C TYR A 228 -7.21 8.19 17.09
N LEU A 229 -8.44 8.03 17.57
CA LEU A 229 -9.65 8.04 16.76
C LEU A 229 -10.71 8.96 17.35
N THR A 230 -11.22 9.88 16.54
CA THR A 230 -12.46 10.61 16.79
C THR A 230 -13.51 10.16 15.80
N VAL A 231 -14.68 9.77 16.30
CA VAL A 231 -15.88 9.55 15.50
C VAL A 231 -16.91 10.56 16.01
N ALA A 232 -17.30 11.52 15.16
CA ALA A 232 -18.13 12.64 15.58
C ALA A 232 -19.41 12.16 16.30
N GLY A 233 -19.59 12.58 17.55
CA GLY A 233 -20.74 12.20 18.38
C GLY A 233 -20.68 10.82 19.05
N GLU A 234 -19.68 9.98 18.75
CA GLU A 234 -19.54 8.64 19.31
C GLU A 234 -18.26 8.45 20.14
N LYS A 235 -17.13 8.95 19.62
CA LYS A 235 -15.79 8.74 20.20
C LYS A 235 -15.02 10.04 20.15
N GLU A 236 -14.46 10.43 21.29
CA GLU A 236 -13.60 11.61 21.39
C GLU A 236 -12.16 11.18 21.65
N ARG A 237 -11.31 11.29 20.60
CA ARG A 237 -9.86 11.04 20.64
C ARG A 237 -9.47 9.76 21.40
N GLU A 238 -10.16 8.65 21.11
CA GLU A 238 -9.91 7.33 21.69
C GLU A 238 -8.52 6.83 21.27
N TYR A 239 -7.69 6.43 22.24
CA TYR A 239 -6.39 5.83 21.94
C TYR A 239 -6.53 4.36 21.53
N LEU A 240 -6.25 4.05 20.26
CA LEU A 240 -6.34 2.69 19.71
C LEU A 240 -5.08 1.85 19.96
N GLY A 241 -3.99 2.46 20.41
CA GLY A 241 -2.74 1.79 20.72
C GLY A 241 -1.57 2.15 19.79
N LEU A 242 -0.49 1.38 19.92
CA LEU A 242 0.68 1.45 19.04
C LEU A 242 0.44 0.63 17.76
N TYR A 243 0.92 1.15 16.65
CA TYR A 243 0.82 0.61 15.30
C TYR A 243 2.17 0.72 14.57
N GLU A 244 2.35 -0.13 13.55
CA GLU A 244 3.38 0.07 12.54
C GLU A 244 2.81 0.93 11.39
N LEU A 245 3.44 2.07 11.10
CA LEU A 245 3.20 2.88 9.91
C LEU A 245 4.05 2.33 8.76
N VAL A 246 3.42 1.72 7.77
CA VAL A 246 4.08 0.96 6.69
C VAL A 246 3.86 1.62 5.33
N GLU A 247 4.96 1.80 4.59
CA GLU A 247 4.96 2.28 3.21
C GLU A 247 4.09 1.39 2.30
N GLN A 248 3.26 2.01 1.46
CA GLN A 248 2.48 1.26 0.48
C GLN A 248 3.38 0.84 -0.70
N VAL A 249 3.39 -0.46 -1.00
CA VAL A 249 3.96 -0.96 -2.27
C VAL A 249 2.99 -0.63 -3.41
N ASP A 250 3.34 0.37 -4.21
CA ASP A 250 2.62 0.81 -5.40
C ASP A 250 3.57 1.38 -6.47
N LYS A 251 3.04 2.16 -7.42
CA LYS A 251 3.84 2.80 -8.49
C LYS A 251 4.91 3.76 -7.97
N ARG A 252 4.70 4.43 -6.83
CA ARG A 252 5.70 5.32 -6.22
C ARG A 252 6.83 4.50 -5.62
N PHE A 253 6.49 3.41 -4.92
CA PHE A 253 7.49 2.44 -4.46
C PHE A 253 8.34 1.94 -5.63
N LEU A 254 7.72 1.57 -6.76
CA LEU A 254 8.45 1.14 -7.94
C LEU A 254 9.38 2.23 -8.49
N LYS A 255 8.86 3.46 -8.66
CA LYS A 255 9.65 4.61 -9.13
C LYS A 255 10.86 4.86 -8.22
N ASN A 256 10.66 4.81 -6.90
CA ASN A 256 11.69 5.13 -5.93
C ASN A 256 12.76 4.03 -5.80
N ARG A 257 12.42 2.76 -6.02
CA ARG A 257 13.36 1.63 -5.85
C ARG A 257 13.97 1.12 -7.16
N TYR A 258 13.25 1.25 -8.27
CA TYR A 258 13.67 0.72 -9.57
C TYR A 258 13.81 1.81 -10.64
N GLY A 259 13.63 3.09 -10.30
CA GLY A 259 13.74 4.23 -11.23
C GLY A 259 12.55 4.38 -12.18
N SER A 260 11.57 3.48 -12.15
CA SER A 260 10.43 3.46 -13.07
C SER A 260 9.14 3.00 -12.38
N ALA A 261 8.02 3.65 -12.70
CA ALA A 261 6.67 3.26 -12.27
C ALA A 261 5.97 2.29 -13.23
N GLN A 262 6.62 1.91 -14.34
CA GLN A 262 5.99 1.15 -15.44
C GLN A 262 6.07 -0.38 -15.26
N GLY A 263 6.67 -0.88 -14.18
CA GLY A 263 6.76 -2.32 -13.91
C GLY A 263 5.40 -2.98 -13.65
N LEU A 264 5.31 -4.28 -13.96
CA LEU A 264 4.17 -5.12 -13.57
C LEU A 264 4.25 -5.43 -12.07
N LEU A 265 3.49 -4.70 -11.26
CA LEU A 265 3.30 -5.01 -9.85
C LEU A 265 2.14 -5.98 -9.66
N VAL A 266 2.40 -7.09 -8.98
CA VAL A 266 1.40 -8.11 -8.64
C VAL A 266 1.35 -8.31 -7.13
N LYS A 267 0.19 -8.70 -6.61
CA LYS A 267 0.00 -9.12 -5.23
C LYS A 267 -0.59 -10.54 -5.21
N PRO A 268 0.27 -11.57 -5.23
CA PRO A 268 -0.19 -12.95 -5.26
C PRO A 268 -1.16 -13.28 -4.13
N SER A 269 -2.30 -13.88 -4.48
CA SER A 269 -3.25 -14.52 -3.59
C SER A 269 -3.66 -15.86 -4.19
N THR A 270 -2.76 -16.83 -4.08
CA THR A 270 -2.85 -18.15 -4.70
C THR A 270 -2.27 -19.20 -3.75
N PHE A 271 -2.76 -20.44 -3.82
CA PHE A 271 -2.23 -21.56 -3.03
C PHE A 271 -0.93 -22.14 -3.59
N GLY A 272 -0.59 -21.80 -4.83
CA GLY A 272 0.68 -22.13 -5.46
C GLY A 272 1.15 -20.95 -6.30
N THR A 273 2.21 -20.29 -5.86
CA THR A 273 2.93 -19.26 -6.62
C THR A 273 3.68 -19.94 -7.76
N PHE A 274 3.81 -19.25 -8.90
CA PHE A 274 4.51 -19.75 -10.10
C PHE A 274 3.93 -21.01 -10.74
N ARG A 275 2.70 -21.43 -10.41
CA ARG A 275 2.02 -22.47 -11.19
C ARG A 275 1.89 -22.04 -12.65
N TYR A 276 2.23 -22.95 -13.57
CA TYR A 276 2.04 -22.71 -14.99
C TYR A 276 0.58 -23.01 -15.40
N LEU A 277 -0.14 -21.98 -15.85
CA LEU A 277 -1.56 -22.04 -16.22
C LEU A 277 -1.79 -22.01 -17.75
N GLY A 278 -0.71 -22.16 -18.52
CA GLY A 278 -0.67 -21.93 -19.97
C GLY A 278 -0.26 -20.50 -20.32
N GLU A 279 -0.37 -20.15 -21.61
CA GLU A 279 0.12 -18.87 -22.17
C GLU A 279 -0.91 -17.72 -22.10
N ASP A 280 -2.09 -17.99 -21.54
CA ASP A 280 -3.18 -17.02 -21.42
C ASP A 280 -3.05 -16.21 -20.12
N TRP A 281 -2.70 -14.92 -20.24
CA TRP A 281 -2.56 -13.99 -19.11
C TRP A 281 -3.80 -13.93 -18.23
N ASP A 282 -4.99 -14.11 -18.79
CA ASP A 282 -6.24 -13.93 -18.06
C ASP A 282 -6.38 -14.92 -16.91
N LYS A 283 -5.79 -16.11 -17.05
CA LYS A 283 -5.75 -17.15 -16.01
C LYS A 283 -4.89 -16.74 -14.81
N TYR A 284 -3.92 -15.86 -14.99
CA TYR A 284 -3.02 -15.39 -13.94
C TYR A 284 -3.59 -14.21 -13.16
N LYS A 285 -4.46 -13.38 -13.78
CA LYS A 285 -4.99 -12.14 -13.18
C LYS A 285 -5.64 -12.38 -11.82
N LYS A 286 -6.41 -13.46 -11.68
CA LYS A 286 -7.09 -13.80 -10.42
C LYS A 286 -6.12 -14.19 -9.31
N GLY A 287 -5.10 -14.98 -9.62
CA GLY A 287 -4.10 -15.45 -8.66
C GLY A 287 -3.03 -14.42 -8.31
N TYR A 288 -2.63 -13.59 -9.26
CA TYR A 288 -1.57 -12.59 -9.08
C TYR A 288 -2.08 -11.20 -8.76
N TYR A 289 -3.37 -10.91 -8.99
CA TYR A 289 -4.05 -9.68 -8.63
C TYR A 289 -3.22 -8.42 -8.97
N PRO A 290 -3.05 -8.12 -10.28
CA PRO A 290 -2.18 -7.05 -10.74
C PRO A 290 -2.60 -5.68 -10.20
N LYS A 291 -1.62 -4.91 -9.73
CA LYS A 291 -1.76 -3.54 -9.22
C LYS A 291 -1.44 -2.47 -10.25
N THR A 292 -0.92 -2.91 -11.39
CA THR A 292 -0.63 -2.11 -12.58
C THR A 292 -1.10 -2.90 -13.79
N LYS A 293 -1.47 -2.22 -14.88
CA LYS A 293 -1.92 -2.87 -16.12
C LYS A 293 -0.86 -3.84 -16.69
N GLY A 294 0.42 -3.45 -16.61
CA GLY A 294 1.54 -4.15 -17.24
C GLY A 294 1.48 -4.09 -18.78
N THR A 295 2.62 -4.25 -19.45
CA THR A 295 2.67 -4.50 -20.90
C THR A 295 2.49 -5.99 -21.19
N GLU A 296 2.14 -6.34 -22.42
CA GLU A 296 2.06 -7.75 -22.86
C GLU A 296 3.39 -8.47 -22.63
N GLU A 297 4.52 -7.83 -22.93
CA GLU A 297 5.85 -8.39 -22.67
C GLU A 297 6.07 -8.70 -21.18
N GLN A 298 5.67 -7.79 -20.28
CA GLN A 298 5.79 -8.02 -18.84
C GLN A 298 4.90 -9.16 -18.34
N GLN A 299 3.70 -9.29 -18.91
CA GLN A 299 2.79 -10.39 -18.63
C GLN A 299 3.41 -11.72 -19.09
N GLN A 300 3.95 -11.76 -20.31
CA GLN A 300 4.66 -12.93 -20.84
C GLN A 300 5.90 -13.31 -20.03
N ARG A 301 6.65 -12.33 -19.48
CA ARG A 301 7.77 -12.62 -18.58
C ARG A 301 7.33 -13.37 -17.31
N LEU A 302 6.20 -12.99 -16.70
CA LEU A 302 5.67 -13.69 -15.53
C LEU A 302 5.17 -15.10 -15.88
N ILE A 303 4.57 -15.27 -17.06
CA ILE A 303 4.16 -16.58 -17.58
C ILE A 303 5.38 -17.47 -17.81
N ALA A 304 6.41 -16.95 -18.50
CA ALA A 304 7.65 -17.66 -18.76
C ALA A 304 8.36 -18.05 -17.46
N LEU A 305 8.43 -17.16 -16.47
CA LEU A 305 8.98 -17.47 -15.14
C LEU A 305 8.18 -18.57 -14.44
N SER A 306 6.84 -18.50 -14.51
CA SER A 306 5.98 -19.55 -13.94
C SER A 306 6.20 -20.88 -14.64
N ARG A 307 6.34 -20.89 -15.97
CA ARG A 307 6.67 -22.08 -16.75
C ARG A 307 8.01 -22.67 -16.34
N LEU A 308 9.05 -21.83 -16.24
CA LEU A 308 10.39 -22.25 -15.83
C LEU A 308 10.34 -22.91 -14.45
N ILE A 309 9.86 -22.19 -13.42
CA ILE A 309 9.83 -22.70 -12.04
C ILE A 309 8.96 -23.97 -11.91
N TYR A 310 7.89 -24.09 -12.71
CA TYR A 310 6.94 -25.19 -12.57
C TYR A 310 7.30 -26.45 -13.37
N LEU A 311 7.99 -26.31 -14.51
CA LEU A 311 8.23 -27.41 -15.44
C LEU A 311 9.71 -27.77 -15.64
N ALA A 312 10.65 -26.89 -15.28
CA ALA A 312 12.07 -27.17 -15.45
C ALA A 312 12.50 -28.39 -14.64
N SER A 313 13.40 -29.21 -15.20
CA SER A 313 14.15 -30.18 -14.41
C SER A 313 15.24 -29.48 -13.59
N ASP A 314 15.91 -30.22 -12.70
CA ASP A 314 17.03 -29.66 -11.93
C ASP A 314 18.23 -29.27 -12.83
N GLU A 315 18.31 -29.83 -14.04
CA GLU A 315 19.34 -29.52 -15.03
C GLU A 315 19.03 -28.29 -15.91
N GLU A 316 17.77 -27.84 -15.94
CA GLU A 316 17.27 -26.72 -16.76
C GLU A 316 17.16 -25.40 -15.97
#